data_AF-A0A150P009-F1
#
_entry.id   AF-A0A150P009-F1
#
_cell.length_a   1.000
_cell.length_b   1.000
_cell.length_c   1.000
_cell.angle_alpha   90.00
_cell.angle_beta   90.00
_cell.angle_gamma   90.00
#
_symmetry.space_group_name_H-M   'P 1'
#
loop_
_entity.id
_entity.type
_entity.pdbx_description
1 polymer ?
#
loop_
_entity_poly.entity_id
_entity_poly.type
_entity_poly.pdbx_seq_one_letter_code
_entity_poly.pdbx_strand_id
1 'polypeptide(L)'
;MRLPLLLLIVLAPGCSQPLDEPALPDAEAAQPPPAGASSSTPAVAPSAPSPVEAAELDARFVPLIAAAFRDYGGWGRVDDELRWAPWLCRLPMPGRARMSAAEVGGHARKLYSVFARHRDRYPLVQGAEPVSQPVGQVLVKESYHSELVEKGAAPELPGAPRPESPRGPEDHFDPYLREGDRVYRASRLAGAYVVLKVAPETPGTDAGWVYGTVTPEGEVTSAGRVASCMGCHESARHERVFGIAAAPQP
;
A
#
# COMPACT_ATOMS: atom_id res chain seq x y z
N MET A 1 -1.40 -40.50 -58.91
CA MET A 1 -0.45 -40.63 -57.79
C MET A 1 -0.12 -39.25 -57.24
N ARG A 2 -0.68 -38.92 -56.07
CA ARG A 2 -0.27 -37.76 -55.24
C ARG A 2 -0.36 -38.23 -53.79
N LEU A 3 0.75 -38.10 -53.06
CA LEU A 3 0.95 -38.56 -51.69
C LEU A 3 0.41 -37.49 -50.71
N PRO A 4 -0.31 -37.83 -49.63
CA PRO A 4 -0.65 -36.86 -48.60
C PRO A 4 0.49 -36.74 -47.59
N LEU A 5 0.90 -35.50 -47.31
CA LEU A 5 1.85 -35.15 -46.26
C LEU A 5 1.09 -35.11 -44.91
N LEU A 6 1.36 -36.08 -44.03
CA LEU A 6 0.87 -36.09 -42.66
C LEU A 6 1.78 -35.19 -41.81
N LEU A 7 1.24 -34.10 -41.26
CA LEU A 7 1.93 -33.27 -40.28
C LEU A 7 1.60 -33.79 -38.87
N LEU A 8 2.57 -34.41 -38.20
CA LEU A 8 2.48 -34.83 -36.80
C LEU A 8 2.77 -33.63 -35.89
N ILE A 9 1.77 -33.18 -35.13
CA ILE A 9 1.92 -32.20 -34.06
C ILE A 9 2.22 -32.95 -32.77
N VAL A 10 3.42 -32.75 -32.21
CA VAL A 10 3.81 -33.24 -30.88
C VAL A 10 3.29 -32.24 -29.84
N LEU A 11 2.32 -32.65 -29.04
CA LEU A 11 1.87 -31.94 -27.84
C LEU A 11 2.83 -32.29 -26.69
N ALA A 12 3.68 -31.34 -26.29
CA ALA A 12 4.42 -31.43 -25.04
C ALA A 12 3.51 -31.01 -23.87
N PRO A 13 3.50 -31.74 -22.74
CA PRO A 13 2.79 -31.33 -21.54
C PRO A 13 3.57 -30.17 -20.88
N GLY A 14 3.02 -28.97 -20.96
CA GLY A 14 3.52 -27.82 -20.20
C GLY A 14 3.26 -28.04 -18.71
N CYS A 15 4.33 -28.24 -17.95
CA CYS A 15 4.32 -28.31 -16.50
C CYS A 15 3.88 -26.95 -15.92
N SER A 16 2.71 -26.93 -15.29
CA SER A 16 2.35 -25.88 -14.32
C SER A 16 2.98 -26.23 -12.98
N GLN A 17 3.93 -25.41 -12.52
CA GLN A 17 4.39 -25.43 -11.13
C GLN A 17 4.11 -24.05 -10.52
N PRO A 18 3.37 -23.97 -9.40
CA PRO A 18 3.29 -22.75 -8.61
C PRO A 18 4.63 -22.54 -7.90
N LEU A 19 5.21 -21.36 -8.09
CA LEU A 19 6.35 -20.89 -7.31
C LEU A 19 5.82 -20.33 -5.99
N ASP A 20 5.95 -21.10 -4.91
CA ASP A 20 6.23 -20.59 -3.56
C ASP A 20 6.45 -21.76 -2.59
N GLU A 21 7.68 -21.93 -2.10
CA GLU A 21 7.92 -22.37 -0.71
C GLU A 21 9.38 -22.13 -0.33
N PRO A 22 9.69 -21.21 0.60
CA PRO A 22 10.94 -21.26 1.35
C PRO A 22 10.81 -22.26 2.50
N ALA A 23 11.70 -23.25 2.48
CA ALA A 23 11.82 -24.31 3.48
C ALA A 23 12.05 -23.75 4.90
N LEU A 24 11.27 -24.24 5.86
CA LEU A 24 11.52 -24.12 7.30
C LEU A 24 12.62 -25.12 7.70
N PRO A 25 13.62 -24.74 8.53
CA PRO A 25 14.50 -25.72 9.14
C PRO A 25 13.78 -26.49 10.26
N ASP A 26 14.08 -27.79 10.30
CA ASP A 26 13.49 -28.82 11.13
C ASP A 26 13.44 -28.50 12.64
N ALA A 27 12.31 -28.83 13.25
CA ALA A 27 12.08 -28.83 14.68
C ALA A 27 12.77 -30.05 15.32
N GLU A 28 13.96 -29.82 15.89
CA GLU A 28 14.63 -30.82 16.72
C GLU A 28 14.11 -30.77 18.17
N ALA A 29 13.46 -31.87 18.56
CA ALA A 29 13.24 -32.45 19.89
C ALA A 29 13.20 -31.54 21.13
N ALA A 30 11.98 -31.42 21.70
CA ALA A 30 11.73 -30.93 23.05
C ALA A 30 12.22 -31.93 24.12
N GLN A 31 12.96 -31.41 25.12
CA GLN A 31 13.21 -32.03 26.42
C GLN A 31 12.47 -31.23 27.51
N PRO A 32 11.79 -31.86 28.49
CA PRO A 32 11.07 -31.13 29.53
C PRO A 32 12.02 -30.53 30.59
N PRO A 33 11.66 -29.39 31.21
CA PRO A 33 12.54 -28.72 32.17
C PRO A 33 12.47 -29.37 33.57
N PRO A 34 13.57 -29.36 34.35
CA PRO A 34 13.50 -29.57 35.78
C PRO A 34 12.99 -28.31 36.49
N ALA A 35 12.26 -28.54 37.58
CA ALA A 35 11.68 -27.53 38.45
C ALA A 35 12.74 -26.73 39.23
N GLY A 36 12.47 -25.44 39.39
CA GLY A 36 12.86 -24.66 40.57
C GLY A 36 14.24 -24.01 40.55
N ALA A 37 14.27 -22.70 40.24
CA ALA A 37 15.09 -21.72 40.95
C ALA A 37 14.64 -20.31 40.56
N SER A 38 14.08 -19.57 41.53
CA SER A 38 13.92 -18.13 41.44
C SER A 38 15.28 -17.47 41.27
N SER A 39 15.44 -16.67 40.22
CA SER A 39 16.55 -15.73 40.10
C SER A 39 16.02 -14.44 39.50
N SER A 40 15.96 -13.42 40.35
CA SER A 40 15.56 -12.06 40.02
C SER A 40 16.45 -11.51 38.90
N THR A 41 15.85 -11.16 37.78
CA THR A 41 16.51 -10.45 36.68
C THR A 41 16.71 -8.99 37.08
N PRO A 42 17.91 -8.39 36.95
CA PRO A 42 18.06 -6.96 37.10
C PRO A 42 17.43 -6.24 35.90
N ALA A 43 16.80 -5.10 36.18
CA ALA A 43 16.18 -4.24 35.17
C ALA A 43 17.23 -3.75 34.16
N VAL A 44 17.04 -4.12 32.90
CA VAL A 44 17.84 -3.63 31.77
C VAL A 44 17.44 -2.18 31.51
N ALA A 45 18.40 -1.27 31.61
CA ALA A 45 18.24 0.13 31.19
C ALA A 45 18.01 0.20 29.67
N PRO A 46 17.24 1.17 29.16
CA PRO A 46 16.99 1.30 27.73
C PRO A 46 18.31 1.54 26.98
N SER A 47 18.67 0.59 26.12
CA SER A 47 19.84 0.72 25.24
C SER A 47 19.55 1.76 24.16
N ALA A 48 20.55 2.59 23.86
CA ALA A 48 20.48 3.56 22.78
C ALA A 48 20.22 2.87 21.43
N PRO A 49 19.47 3.51 20.50
CA PRO A 49 19.12 2.91 19.22
C PRO A 49 20.37 2.61 18.38
N SER A 50 20.34 1.48 17.66
CA SER A 50 21.48 1.02 16.85
C SER A 50 21.69 1.92 15.62
N PRO A 51 22.92 2.01 15.05
CA PRO A 51 23.21 2.82 13.86
C PRO A 51 22.37 2.49 12.61
N VAL A 52 21.74 1.31 12.58
CA VAL A 52 20.84 0.88 11.49
C VAL A 52 19.47 1.56 11.60
N GLU A 53 18.98 1.87 12.81
CA GLU A 53 17.73 2.64 13.00
C GLU A 53 17.92 4.12 12.64
N ALA A 54 19.09 4.68 12.91
CA ALA A 54 19.44 6.04 12.50
C ALA A 54 19.60 6.19 10.97
N ALA A 55 19.80 5.09 10.24
CA ALA A 55 19.96 5.09 8.78
C ALA A 55 18.63 5.13 8.01
N GLU A 56 17.49 4.83 8.66
CA GLU A 56 16.17 4.81 8.02
C GLU A 56 15.41 6.16 8.15
N LEU A 57 15.99 7.12 8.89
CA LEU A 57 15.44 8.46 9.11
C LEU A 57 16.44 9.56 8.74
N ASP A 58 16.53 9.87 7.44
CA ASP A 58 17.33 10.99 6.95
C ASP A 58 16.64 12.33 7.25
N ALA A 59 17.23 13.08 8.18
CA ALA A 59 16.71 14.35 8.67
C ALA A 59 16.44 15.39 7.58
N ARG A 60 17.11 15.31 6.41
CA ARG A 60 16.90 16.23 5.29
C ARG A 60 15.53 16.08 4.65
N PHE A 61 14.97 14.87 4.71
CA PHE A 61 13.69 14.56 4.06
C PHE A 61 12.51 14.55 5.03
N VAL A 62 12.74 14.48 6.34
CA VAL A 62 11.69 14.54 7.37
C VAL A 62 10.72 15.72 7.15
N PRO A 63 11.16 16.96 6.89
CA PRO A 63 10.24 18.07 6.64
C PRO A 63 9.35 17.88 5.40
N LEU A 64 9.86 17.23 4.34
CA LEU A 64 9.09 16.96 3.13
C LEU A 64 8.02 15.90 3.38
N ILE A 65 8.35 14.83 4.12
CA ILE A 65 7.40 13.78 4.49
C ILE A 65 6.31 14.34 5.42
N ALA A 66 6.69 15.12 6.43
CA ALA A 66 5.74 15.76 7.34
C ALA A 66 4.81 16.75 6.59
N ALA A 67 5.35 17.54 5.67
CA ALA A 67 4.55 18.45 4.84
C ALA A 67 3.57 17.69 3.94
N ALA A 68 4.02 16.60 3.31
CA ALA A 68 3.16 15.74 2.50
C ALA A 68 2.00 15.16 3.33
N PHE A 69 2.28 14.66 4.54
CA PHE A 69 1.25 14.13 5.44
C PHE A 69 0.26 15.20 5.94
N ARG A 70 0.72 16.44 6.14
CA ARG A 70 -0.18 17.54 6.50
C ARG A 70 -1.13 17.92 5.35
N ASP A 71 -0.63 17.94 4.11
CA ASP A 71 -1.31 18.61 3.00
C ASP A 71 -2.13 17.67 2.08
N TYR A 72 -1.90 16.35 2.13
CA TYR A 72 -2.43 15.43 1.11
C TYR A 72 -3.96 15.38 1.00
N GLY A 73 -4.68 15.68 2.08
CA GLY A 73 -6.15 15.71 2.05
C GLY A 73 -6.69 16.69 0.99
N GLY A 74 -5.98 17.81 0.78
CA GLY A 74 -6.32 18.80 -0.25
C GLY A 74 -6.18 18.28 -1.67
N TRP A 75 -5.31 17.29 -1.93
CA TRP A 75 -5.09 16.74 -3.28
C TRP A 75 -6.23 15.80 -3.72
N GLY A 76 -6.88 15.16 -2.75
CA GLY A 76 -7.97 14.22 -3.00
C GLY A 76 -7.49 12.83 -3.40
N ARG A 77 -8.41 11.87 -3.27
CA ARG A 77 -8.11 10.47 -3.59
C ARG A 77 -7.95 10.30 -5.10
N VAL A 78 -7.04 9.42 -5.49
CA VAL A 78 -6.74 9.17 -6.91
C VAL A 78 -7.92 8.58 -7.69
N ASP A 79 -8.90 8.03 -7.00
CA ASP A 79 -10.09 7.36 -7.55
C ASP A 79 -11.41 8.09 -7.26
N ASP A 80 -11.41 9.22 -6.56
CA ASP A 80 -12.63 10.02 -6.35
C ASP A 80 -12.99 10.82 -7.62
N GLU A 81 -14.13 10.49 -8.22
CA GLU A 81 -14.61 11.10 -9.46
C GLU A 81 -15.30 12.44 -9.24
N LEU A 82 -15.74 12.77 -8.01
CA LEU A 82 -16.48 14.00 -7.74
C LEU A 82 -15.65 15.24 -8.08
N ARG A 83 -14.32 15.13 -7.96
CA ARG A 83 -13.36 16.19 -8.32
C ARG A 83 -13.17 16.39 -9.85
N TRP A 84 -13.78 15.54 -10.69
CA TRP A 84 -13.68 15.57 -12.16
C TRP A 84 -15.00 15.92 -12.84
N ALA A 85 -16.07 16.08 -12.07
CA ALA A 85 -17.44 16.00 -12.57
C ALA A 85 -18.13 17.36 -12.75
N PRO A 86 -17.74 18.14 -13.77
CA PRO A 86 -18.74 18.91 -14.52
C PRO A 86 -19.30 18.13 -15.72
N TRP A 87 -18.61 17.06 -16.18
CA TRP A 87 -18.86 16.43 -17.49
C TRP A 87 -19.46 15.02 -17.43
N LEU A 88 -19.70 14.47 -16.24
CA LEU A 88 -20.32 13.15 -16.10
C LEU A 88 -21.84 13.30 -16.03
N CYS A 89 -22.58 12.82 -17.04
CA CYS A 89 -24.04 12.71 -16.99
C CYS A 89 -24.55 11.63 -16.01
N ARG A 90 -23.66 11.12 -15.14
CA ARG A 90 -23.94 10.16 -14.07
C ARG A 90 -23.36 10.68 -12.75
N LEU A 91 -23.91 10.21 -11.63
CA LEU A 91 -23.36 10.52 -10.31
C LEU A 91 -21.89 10.05 -10.27
N PRO A 92 -20.93 10.91 -9.87
CA PRO A 92 -19.55 10.51 -9.72
C PRO A 92 -19.42 9.44 -8.64
N MET A 93 -18.50 8.50 -8.82
CA MET A 93 -18.20 7.46 -7.83
C MET A 93 -17.24 8.00 -6.74
N PRO A 94 -17.44 7.61 -5.47
CA PRO A 94 -16.52 7.96 -4.40
C PRO A 94 -15.18 7.26 -4.57
N GLY A 95 -14.14 7.84 -3.97
CA GLY A 95 -12.89 7.11 -3.73
C GLY A 95 -13.18 5.92 -2.80
N ARG A 96 -12.45 4.80 -2.95
CA ARG A 96 -12.80 3.55 -2.26
C ARG A 96 -11.63 2.99 -1.48
N ALA A 97 -11.93 2.40 -0.33
CA ALA A 97 -10.94 1.61 0.41
C ALA A 97 -10.48 0.41 -0.45
N ARG A 98 -9.16 0.15 -0.45
CA ARG A 98 -8.52 -0.92 -1.22
C ARG A 98 -7.81 -1.90 -0.29
N MET A 99 -7.81 -3.19 -0.62
CA MET A 99 -6.97 -4.17 0.08
C MET A 99 -5.56 -4.18 -0.50
N SER A 100 -4.56 -4.30 0.36
CA SER A 100 -3.21 -4.68 -0.05
C SER A 100 -3.19 -6.07 -0.67
N ALA A 101 -2.46 -6.27 -1.76
CA ALA A 101 -2.28 -7.58 -2.39
C ALA A 101 -1.34 -8.53 -1.61
N ALA A 102 -0.66 -8.05 -0.57
CA ALA A 102 0.17 -8.91 0.27
C ALA A 102 -0.70 -9.92 1.03
N GLU A 103 -0.36 -11.21 0.92
CA GLU A 103 -1.07 -12.30 1.59
C GLU A 103 -0.53 -12.57 3.00
N VAL A 104 0.77 -12.33 3.21
CA VAL A 104 1.49 -12.56 4.48
C VAL A 104 2.29 -11.34 4.91
N GLY A 105 2.66 -11.31 6.20
CA GLY A 105 3.52 -10.28 6.80
C GLY A 105 2.79 -9.00 7.20
N GLY A 106 3.57 -8.00 7.65
CA GLY A 106 3.05 -6.76 8.22
C GLY A 106 2.25 -5.87 7.26
N HIS A 107 2.17 -6.21 5.97
CA HIS A 107 1.34 -5.51 4.99
C HIS A 107 0.04 -6.24 4.65
N ALA A 108 -0.17 -7.48 5.10
CA ALA A 108 -1.30 -8.28 4.68
C ALA A 108 -2.63 -7.72 5.17
N ARG A 109 -3.63 -7.76 4.28
CA ARG A 109 -5.03 -7.36 4.54
C ARG A 109 -5.21 -5.96 5.12
N LYS A 110 -4.28 -5.03 4.83
CA LYS A 110 -4.43 -3.62 5.18
C LYS A 110 -5.37 -2.94 4.19
N LEU A 111 -6.35 -2.22 4.72
CA LEU A 111 -7.16 -1.31 3.93
C LEU A 111 -6.41 0.00 3.73
N TYR A 112 -6.43 0.54 2.51
CA TYR A 112 -5.77 1.79 2.21
C TYR A 112 -6.49 2.60 1.15
N SER A 113 -6.13 3.88 1.10
CA SER A 113 -6.51 4.81 0.04
C SER A 113 -5.26 5.55 -0.44
N VAL A 114 -5.24 5.97 -1.70
CA VAL A 114 -4.09 6.66 -2.29
C VAL A 114 -4.46 8.09 -2.68
N PHE A 115 -3.55 9.01 -2.42
CA PHE A 115 -3.60 10.41 -2.80
C PHE A 115 -2.37 10.73 -3.63
N ALA A 116 -2.51 11.63 -4.59
CA ALA A 116 -1.42 12.03 -5.46
C ALA A 116 -1.47 13.54 -5.73
N ARG A 117 -0.32 14.21 -5.58
CA ARG A 117 -0.21 15.65 -5.86
C ARG A 117 -0.46 15.98 -7.34
N HIS A 118 0.16 15.24 -8.26
CA HIS A 118 -0.18 15.23 -9.68
C HIS A 118 -1.02 14.00 -9.99
N ARG A 119 -2.32 14.08 -9.70
CA ARG A 119 -3.28 12.98 -9.88
C ARG A 119 -3.42 12.54 -11.33
N ASP A 120 -3.32 13.47 -12.28
CA ASP A 120 -3.34 13.22 -13.72
C ASP A 120 -2.18 12.32 -14.20
N ARG A 121 -1.10 12.23 -13.40
CA ARG A 121 0.06 11.37 -13.66
C ARG A 121 0.04 10.07 -12.87
N TYR A 122 -0.98 9.85 -12.04
CA TYR A 122 -1.08 8.61 -11.29
C TYR A 122 -1.52 7.46 -12.21
N PRO A 123 -0.77 6.34 -12.25
CA PRO A 123 -0.98 5.31 -13.24
C PRO A 123 -2.18 4.41 -12.96
N LEU A 124 -2.81 3.93 -14.03
CA LEU A 124 -3.69 2.77 -13.99
C LEU A 124 -2.89 1.49 -14.24
N VAL A 125 -3.23 0.39 -13.56
CA VAL A 125 -2.57 -0.92 -13.72
C VAL A 125 -2.68 -1.42 -15.16
N GLN A 126 -3.81 -1.19 -15.82
CA GLN A 126 -4.12 -1.69 -17.17
C GLN A 126 -3.58 -0.80 -18.31
N GLY A 127 -2.78 0.23 -18.02
CA GLY A 127 -2.23 1.11 -19.07
C GLY A 127 -1.22 0.38 -19.97
N ALA A 128 -1.32 0.58 -21.29
CA ALA A 128 -0.44 -0.07 -22.28
C ALA A 128 1.05 0.24 -22.04
N GLU A 129 1.37 1.47 -21.63
CA GLU A 129 2.74 1.92 -21.40
C GLU A 129 3.01 2.25 -19.92
N PRO A 130 4.25 2.05 -19.43
CA PRO A 130 4.70 2.63 -18.16
C PRO A 130 4.50 4.14 -18.13
N VAL A 131 4.17 4.68 -16.96
CA VAL A 131 3.91 6.12 -16.78
C VAL A 131 5.07 6.70 -15.98
N SER A 132 5.87 7.55 -16.62
CA SER A 132 6.93 8.30 -15.96
C SER A 132 6.34 9.30 -14.96
N GLN A 133 6.99 9.47 -13.81
CA GLN A 133 6.52 10.33 -12.74
C GLN A 133 7.31 11.64 -12.70
N PRO A 134 6.65 12.80 -12.62
CA PRO A 134 7.35 14.08 -12.64
C PRO A 134 8.06 14.36 -11.30
N VAL A 135 9.16 15.12 -11.36
CA VAL A 135 9.72 15.75 -10.15
C VAL A 135 8.64 16.63 -9.51
N GLY A 136 8.52 16.55 -8.19
CA GLY A 136 7.45 17.20 -7.42
C GLY A 136 6.24 16.31 -7.17
N GLN A 137 6.18 15.11 -7.79
CA GLN A 137 5.15 14.13 -7.48
C GLN A 137 5.24 13.68 -6.04
N VAL A 138 4.09 13.62 -5.37
CA VAL A 138 3.97 13.10 -4.01
C VAL A 138 2.78 12.16 -3.98
N LEU A 139 3.00 10.97 -3.44
CA LEU A 139 2.01 9.95 -3.21
C LEU A 139 1.88 9.73 -1.71
N VAL A 140 0.64 9.73 -1.23
CA VAL A 140 0.35 9.33 0.15
C VAL A 140 -0.62 8.17 0.12
N LYS A 141 -0.18 7.05 0.69
CA LYS A 141 -1.00 5.88 0.94
C LYS A 141 -1.44 5.91 2.40
N GLU A 142 -2.67 6.38 2.61
CA GLU A 142 -3.32 6.37 3.92
C GLU A 142 -3.78 4.95 4.23
N SER A 143 -3.33 4.39 5.35
CA SER A 143 -3.63 3.00 5.73
C SER A 143 -4.55 2.99 6.95
N TYR A 144 -5.48 2.03 6.98
CA TYR A 144 -6.49 1.92 8.03
C TYR A 144 -6.44 0.55 8.70
N HIS A 145 -6.88 0.49 9.95
CA HIS A 145 -7.27 -0.75 10.56
C HIS A 145 -8.49 -1.32 9.83
N SER A 146 -8.45 -2.63 9.57
CA SER A 146 -9.55 -3.35 8.95
C SER A 146 -10.44 -3.95 10.03
N GLU A 147 -11.72 -3.62 10.01
CA GLU A 147 -12.73 -4.23 10.88
C GLU A 147 -13.69 -5.07 10.04
N LEU A 148 -13.89 -6.33 10.43
CA LEU A 148 -14.93 -7.15 9.83
C LEU A 148 -16.30 -6.63 10.26
N VAL A 149 -17.19 -6.45 9.30
CA VAL A 149 -18.52 -5.89 9.50
C VAL A 149 -19.51 -7.03 9.63
N GLU A 150 -20.39 -6.96 10.63
CA GLU A 150 -21.48 -7.91 10.77
C GLU A 150 -22.38 -7.91 9.53
N LYS A 151 -22.88 -9.09 9.17
CA LYS A 151 -23.73 -9.27 7.99
C LYS A 151 -24.98 -8.38 8.09
N GLY A 152 -25.20 -7.55 7.08
CA GLY A 152 -26.33 -6.60 7.02
C GLY A 152 -26.08 -5.26 7.71
N ALA A 153 -24.94 -5.05 8.38
CA ALA A 153 -24.60 -3.78 9.03
C ALA A 153 -23.87 -2.78 8.10
N ALA A 154 -23.43 -3.24 6.91
CA ALA A 154 -22.84 -2.37 5.90
C ALA A 154 -23.94 -1.63 5.10
N PRO A 155 -23.77 -0.34 4.78
CA PRO A 155 -24.68 0.37 3.89
C PRO A 155 -24.80 -0.34 2.53
N GLU A 156 -26.00 -0.35 1.95
CA GLU A 156 -26.22 -0.92 0.63
C GLU A 156 -25.60 -0.05 -0.48
N LEU A 157 -25.62 1.28 -0.32
CA LEU A 157 -25.10 2.23 -1.30
C LEU A 157 -23.71 2.78 -0.90
N PRO A 158 -22.71 2.77 -1.82
CA PRO A 158 -21.44 3.47 -1.65
C PRO A 158 -21.66 4.97 -1.42
N GLY A 159 -20.92 5.57 -0.49
CA GLY A 159 -20.94 7.04 -0.29
C GLY A 159 -22.21 7.60 0.37
N ALA A 160 -23.10 6.75 0.90
CA ALA A 160 -24.24 7.22 1.69
C ALA A 160 -23.74 8.11 2.86
N PRO A 161 -24.25 9.35 3.00
CA PRO A 161 -23.74 10.31 3.97
C PRO A 161 -23.82 9.73 5.38
N ARG A 162 -22.73 9.87 6.14
CA ARG A 162 -22.67 9.45 7.53
C ARG A 162 -22.38 10.63 8.46
N PRO A 163 -22.96 10.62 9.66
CA PRO A 163 -22.74 11.67 10.65
C PRO A 163 -21.30 11.72 11.21
N GLU A 164 -20.49 10.68 11.01
CA GLU A 164 -19.17 10.53 11.65
C GLU A 164 -18.03 10.26 10.65
N SER A 165 -17.88 11.11 9.64
CA SER A 165 -16.58 11.18 8.93
C SER A 165 -15.58 11.91 9.82
N PRO A 166 -14.42 11.33 10.17
CA PRO A 166 -13.40 11.99 10.99
C PRO A 166 -12.80 13.25 10.32
N ARG A 167 -13.13 13.53 9.05
CA ARG A 167 -12.73 14.74 8.33
C ARG A 167 -13.91 15.57 7.83
N GLY A 168 -15.11 15.35 8.36
CA GLY A 168 -16.30 16.11 8.01
C GLY A 168 -16.97 15.67 6.69
N PRO A 169 -18.06 16.35 6.30
CA PRO A 169 -18.96 15.96 5.21
C PRO A 169 -18.39 16.12 3.78
N GLU A 170 -17.11 16.49 3.61
CA GLU A 170 -16.52 16.86 2.31
C GLU A 170 -15.69 15.76 1.62
N ASP A 171 -15.34 14.67 2.30
CA ASP A 171 -14.59 13.55 1.71
C ASP A 171 -15.56 12.50 1.14
N HIS A 172 -15.71 12.49 -0.19
CA HIS A 172 -16.54 11.52 -0.92
C HIS A 172 -15.82 10.16 -0.99
N PHE A 173 -15.82 9.46 0.15
CA PHE A 173 -15.08 8.23 0.39
C PHE A 173 -15.99 7.09 0.83
N ASP A 174 -15.90 5.93 0.17
CA ASP A 174 -16.50 4.67 0.61
C ASP A 174 -15.47 3.85 1.43
N PRO A 175 -15.62 3.78 2.77
CA PRO A 175 -14.68 3.06 3.63
C PRO A 175 -14.87 1.54 3.57
N TYR A 176 -15.84 1.03 2.81
CA TYR A 176 -16.15 -0.39 2.76
C TYR A 176 -15.49 -1.12 1.60
N LEU A 177 -14.88 -2.26 1.91
CA LEU A 177 -14.40 -3.22 0.94
C LEU A 177 -15.22 -4.51 1.08
N ARG A 178 -15.70 -5.04 -0.05
CA ARG A 178 -16.43 -6.32 -0.11
C ARG A 178 -15.54 -7.37 -0.78
N GLU A 179 -15.35 -8.51 -0.13
CA GLU A 179 -14.53 -9.63 -0.59
C GLU A 179 -15.30 -10.94 -0.33
N GLY A 180 -15.90 -11.50 -1.39
CA GLY A 180 -16.82 -12.63 -1.25
C GLY A 180 -18.03 -12.28 -0.38
N ASP A 181 -18.27 -13.07 0.67
CA ASP A 181 -19.33 -12.86 1.66
C ASP A 181 -18.93 -11.90 2.80
N ARG A 182 -17.67 -11.48 2.84
CA ARG A 182 -17.12 -10.63 3.89
C ARG A 182 -17.13 -9.16 3.48
N VAL A 183 -17.44 -8.32 4.45
CA VAL A 183 -17.34 -6.87 4.31
C VAL A 183 -16.38 -6.35 5.37
N TYR A 184 -15.38 -5.59 4.94
CA TYR A 184 -14.44 -4.90 5.81
C TYR A 184 -14.71 -3.41 5.78
N ARG A 185 -14.55 -2.76 6.93
CA ARG A 185 -14.57 -1.31 7.06
C ARG A 185 -13.17 -0.80 7.36
N ALA A 186 -12.74 0.20 6.61
CA ALA A 186 -11.60 1.03 6.95
C ALA A 186 -11.99 1.91 8.14
N SER A 187 -11.51 1.56 9.34
CA SER A 187 -11.94 2.21 10.58
C SER A 187 -11.01 3.37 10.98
N ARG A 188 -10.11 3.13 11.93
CA ARG A 188 -9.16 4.13 12.41
C ARG A 188 -7.91 4.19 11.53
N LEU A 189 -7.36 5.39 11.36
CA LEU A 189 -6.08 5.62 10.69
C LEU A 189 -4.99 4.81 11.40
N ALA A 190 -4.26 4.00 10.64
CA ALA A 190 -3.12 3.22 11.10
C ALA A 190 -1.77 3.91 10.82
N GLY A 191 -1.80 4.99 10.02
CA GLY A 191 -0.66 5.76 9.60
C GLY A 191 -0.66 5.98 8.10
N ALA A 192 0.40 6.60 7.60
CA ALA A 192 0.58 6.83 6.18
C ALA A 192 1.95 6.38 5.71
N TYR A 193 1.98 5.96 4.45
CA TYR A 193 3.20 5.77 3.71
C TYR A 193 3.30 6.83 2.63
N VAL A 194 4.43 7.50 2.55
CA VAL A 194 4.68 8.64 1.68
C VAL A 194 5.80 8.29 0.71
N VAL A 195 5.59 8.55 -0.57
CA VAL A 195 6.60 8.42 -1.60
C VAL A 195 6.61 9.71 -2.40
N LEU A 196 7.76 10.37 -2.51
CA LEU A 196 7.88 11.61 -3.26
C LEU A 196 9.08 11.59 -4.19
N LYS A 197 8.96 12.31 -5.31
CA LYS A 197 9.98 12.43 -6.33
C LYS A 197 10.64 13.81 -6.29
N VAL A 198 11.94 13.83 -6.05
CA VAL A 198 12.82 15.00 -6.15
C VAL A 198 13.74 14.85 -7.37
N ALA A 199 14.66 15.80 -7.56
CA ALA A 199 15.65 15.72 -8.63
C ALA A 199 16.48 14.41 -8.50
N PRO A 200 16.73 13.68 -9.60
CA PRO A 200 17.34 12.34 -9.56
C PRO A 200 18.75 12.31 -8.98
N GLU A 201 19.49 13.41 -9.09
CA GLU A 201 20.83 13.62 -8.55
C GLU A 201 20.85 13.97 -7.05
N THR A 202 19.68 14.10 -6.41
CA THR A 202 19.61 14.47 -4.98
C THR A 202 20.27 13.39 -4.12
N PRO A 203 21.31 13.71 -3.32
CA PRO A 203 22.01 12.72 -2.53
C PRO A 203 21.12 12.08 -1.46
N GLY A 204 21.21 10.76 -1.29
CA GLY A 204 20.41 10.00 -0.32
C GLY A 204 19.00 9.66 -0.79
N THR A 205 18.78 9.62 -2.12
CA THR A 205 17.54 9.17 -2.75
C THR A 205 17.75 7.91 -3.57
N ASP A 206 16.68 7.19 -3.88
CA ASP A 206 16.66 6.10 -4.87
C ASP A 206 16.30 6.68 -6.24
N ALA A 207 17.30 7.15 -7.00
CA ALA A 207 17.09 7.78 -8.30
C ALA A 207 16.05 8.91 -8.28
N GLY A 208 16.12 9.78 -7.25
CA GLY A 208 15.18 10.86 -7.01
C GLY A 208 13.96 10.46 -6.18
N TRP A 209 13.78 9.19 -5.81
CA TRP A 209 12.71 8.76 -4.93
C TRP A 209 13.10 8.81 -3.46
N VAL A 210 12.19 9.36 -2.67
CA VAL A 210 12.25 9.45 -1.21
C VAL A 210 11.03 8.72 -0.65
N TYR A 211 11.26 7.84 0.30
CA TYR A 211 10.26 7.05 0.98
C TYR A 211 10.13 7.50 2.43
N GLY A 212 8.96 7.36 3.03
CA GLY A 212 8.79 7.60 4.46
C GLY A 212 7.50 7.04 5.02
N THR A 213 7.51 6.79 6.32
CA THR A 213 6.34 6.33 7.09
C THR A 213 6.00 7.36 8.14
N VAL A 214 4.71 7.52 8.39
CA VAL A 214 4.16 8.49 9.33
C VAL A 214 3.13 7.81 10.22
N THR A 215 3.20 8.04 11.53
CA THR A 215 2.19 7.55 12.49
C THR A 215 0.84 8.26 12.27
N PRO A 216 -0.26 7.74 12.84
CA PRO A 216 -1.54 8.47 12.82
C PRO A 216 -1.47 9.90 13.36
N GLU A 217 -0.57 10.14 14.33
CA GLU A 217 -0.37 11.43 14.99
C GLU A 217 0.51 12.41 14.17
N GLY A 218 1.11 11.95 13.07
CA GLY A 218 1.95 12.77 12.21
C GLY A 218 3.45 12.69 12.50
N GLU A 219 3.90 11.79 13.36
CA GLU A 219 5.33 11.55 13.60
C GLU A 219 5.95 10.82 12.42
N VAL A 220 7.03 11.35 11.87
CA VAL A 220 7.80 10.70 10.80
C VAL A 220 8.71 9.64 11.40
N THR A 221 8.46 8.38 11.09
CA THR A 221 9.22 7.23 11.62
C THR A 221 10.27 6.70 10.65
N SER A 222 10.21 7.09 9.38
CA SER A 222 11.27 6.86 8.39
C SER A 222 11.25 7.95 7.31
N ALA A 223 12.41 8.24 6.73
CA ALA A 223 12.56 9.20 5.64
C ALA A 223 13.84 8.93 4.83
N GLY A 224 13.76 8.97 3.49
CA GLY A 224 14.91 8.80 2.60
C GLY A 224 14.92 7.46 1.86
N ARG A 225 16.07 6.77 1.85
CA ARG A 225 16.23 5.43 1.27
C ARG A 225 15.83 4.36 2.30
N VAL A 226 14.54 4.09 2.36
CA VAL A 226 13.95 3.12 3.28
C VAL A 226 14.00 1.73 2.63
N ALA A 227 14.89 0.85 3.09
CA ALA A 227 15.20 -0.43 2.43
C ALA A 227 13.98 -1.34 2.27
N SER A 228 13.15 -1.42 3.31
CA SER A 228 11.89 -2.18 3.31
C SER A 228 10.91 -1.72 2.22
N CYS A 229 10.95 -0.44 1.89
CA CYS A 229 10.11 0.17 0.86
C CYS A 229 10.68 -0.05 -0.53
N MET A 230 11.98 0.19 -0.70
CA MET A 230 12.70 0.01 -1.96
C MET A 230 12.59 -1.42 -2.48
N GLY A 231 12.62 -2.44 -1.60
CA GLY A 231 12.54 -3.84 -2.00
C GLY A 231 11.35 -4.20 -2.89
N CYS A 232 10.21 -3.52 -2.73
CA CYS A 232 9.06 -3.68 -3.62
C CYS A 232 8.98 -2.57 -4.68
N HIS A 233 9.33 -1.33 -4.32
CA HIS A 233 9.14 -0.19 -5.21
C HIS A 233 10.15 -0.19 -6.38
N GLU A 234 11.36 -0.71 -6.22
CA GLU A 234 12.34 -0.72 -7.31
C GLU A 234 11.86 -1.50 -8.55
N SER A 235 11.05 -2.54 -8.36
CA SER A 235 10.49 -3.34 -9.46
C SER A 235 9.13 -2.84 -9.97
N ALA A 236 8.56 -1.78 -9.37
CA ALA A 236 7.26 -1.28 -9.77
C ALA A 236 7.30 -0.67 -11.18
N ARG A 237 6.33 -1.07 -12.00
CA ARG A 237 6.26 -0.77 -13.44
C ARG A 237 6.31 0.73 -13.76
N HIS A 238 5.69 1.59 -12.97
CA HIS A 238 5.52 3.02 -13.29
C HIS A 238 6.49 3.89 -12.51
N GLU A 239 7.80 3.64 -12.66
CA GLU A 239 8.86 4.28 -11.89
C GLU A 239 8.60 4.25 -10.37
N ARG A 240 8.77 3.12 -9.70
CA ARG A 240 8.56 3.06 -8.23
C ARG A 240 7.13 3.34 -7.78
N VAL A 241 6.16 3.40 -8.70
CA VAL A 241 4.74 3.58 -8.38
C VAL A 241 3.92 2.37 -8.82
N PHE A 242 3.10 1.87 -7.90
CA PHE A 242 2.03 0.94 -8.20
C PHE A 242 0.78 1.72 -8.61
N GLY A 243 0.22 1.38 -9.76
CA GLY A 243 -1.04 1.98 -10.21
C GLY A 243 -2.26 1.40 -9.50
N ILE A 244 -3.42 1.99 -9.76
CA ILE A 244 -4.71 1.42 -9.33
C ILE A 244 -5.41 0.74 -10.50
N ALA A 245 -6.18 -0.30 -10.21
CA ALA A 245 -7.13 -0.81 -11.19
C ALA A 245 -8.14 0.29 -11.53
N ALA A 246 -8.48 0.42 -12.81
CA ALA A 246 -9.60 1.26 -13.23
C ALA A 246 -10.88 0.90 -12.45
N ALA A 247 -11.75 1.88 -12.23
CA ALA A 247 -13.07 1.61 -11.69
C ALA A 247 -13.77 0.57 -12.59
N PRO A 248 -14.48 -0.42 -12.01
CA PRO A 248 -15.31 -1.32 -12.80
C PRO A 248 -16.24 -0.48 -13.68
N GLN A 249 -16.25 -0.77 -14.98
CA GLN A 249 -17.31 -0.24 -15.83
C GLN A 249 -18.61 -0.92 -15.38
N PRO A 250 -19.71 -0.16 -15.21
CA PRO A 250 -21.01 -0.74 -14.87
C PRO A 250 -21.50 -1.72 -15.95
#